data_AF-A0A953R3J2-F1
#
_entry.id   AF-A0A953R3J2-F1
#
_cell.length_a   1.000
_cell.length_b   1.000
_cell.length_c   1.000
_cell.angle_alpha   90.00
_cell.angle_beta   90.00
_cell.angle_gamma   90.00
#
_symmetry.space_group_name_H-M   'P 1'
#
loop_
_entity.id
_entity.type
_entity.pdbx_description
1 polymer ?
#
loop_
_entity_poly.entity_id
_entity_poly.type
_entity_poly.pdbx_seq_one_letter_code
_entity_poly.pdbx_strand_id
1 'polypeptide(L)'
;MGTEVYRWRLSSELKSDLEREARLRKTSASAVLNLAVPDWLKQSTVNVGEDVEQRRLHEAASNCFGTFAGRNSRRAETGRQAILQRLRQGRRRFRVLPATRP
;
A
#
# COMPACT_ATOMS: atom_id res chain seq x y z
N MET A 1 18.31 -26.61 -19.76
CA MET A 1 19.47 -26.00 -19.09
C MET A 1 19.59 -24.58 -19.60
N GLY A 2 19.67 -23.58 -18.73
CA GLY A 2 19.83 -22.18 -19.14
C GLY A 2 21.20 -21.97 -19.79
N THR A 3 21.21 -21.41 -20.99
CA THR A 3 22.37 -21.26 -21.87
C THR A 3 23.11 -19.93 -21.70
N GLU A 4 22.59 -19.01 -20.89
CA GLU A 4 23.16 -17.68 -20.69
C GLU A 4 23.90 -17.57 -19.35
N VAL A 5 25.12 -17.03 -19.41
CA VAL A 5 25.95 -16.74 -18.24
C VAL A 5 25.88 -15.26 -17.94
N TYR A 6 25.21 -14.91 -16.85
CA TYR A 6 25.13 -13.54 -16.36
C TYR A 6 26.26 -13.26 -15.37
N ARG A 7 26.94 -12.12 -15.53
CA ARG A 7 27.98 -11.67 -14.61
C ARG A 7 27.51 -10.40 -13.90
N TRP A 8 27.30 -10.49 -12.60
CA TRP A 8 26.89 -9.35 -11.76
C TRP A 8 27.95 -9.05 -10.70
N ARG A 9 28.01 -7.78 -10.31
CA ARG A 9 28.80 -7.33 -9.16
C ARG A 9 27.90 -7.38 -7.93
N LEU A 10 28.32 -8.15 -6.93
CA LEU A 10 27.68 -8.23 -5.62
C LEU A 10 28.59 -7.60 -4.58
N SER A 11 28.03 -7.11 -3.48
CA SER A 11 28.84 -6.77 -2.31
C SER A 11 29.53 -8.02 -1.76
N SER A 12 30.67 -7.84 -1.07
CA SER A 12 31.42 -8.94 -0.46
C SER A 12 30.60 -9.71 0.58
N GLU A 13 29.77 -8.99 1.33
CA GLU A 13 28.85 -9.55 2.33
C GLU A 13 27.79 -10.43 1.67
N LEU A 14 27.09 -9.90 0.66
CA LEU A 14 26.04 -10.64 -0.04
C LEU A 14 26.59 -11.88 -0.75
N LYS A 15 27.79 -11.79 -1.33
CA LYS A 15 28.48 -12.94 -1.91
C LYS A 15 28.77 -14.01 -0.85
N SER A 16 29.29 -13.61 0.30
CA SER A 16 29.62 -14.53 1.40
C SER A 16 28.37 -15.24 1.94
N ASP A 17 27.27 -14.52 2.08
CA ASP A 17 25.98 -15.07 2.50
C ASP A 17 25.42 -16.06 1.49
N LEU A 18 25.48 -15.72 0.21
CA LEU A 18 25.01 -16.59 -0.87
C LEU A 18 25.83 -17.89 -0.96
N GLU A 19 27.16 -17.79 -0.84
CA GLU A 19 28.03 -18.97 -0.83
C GLU A 19 27.81 -19.84 0.40
N ARG A 20 27.54 -19.25 1.57
CA ARG A 20 27.19 -20.00 2.79
C ARG A 20 25.90 -20.80 2.60
N GLU A 21 24.85 -20.17 2.08
CA GLU A 21 23.58 -20.84 1.81
C GLU A 21 23.72 -21.97 0.78
N ALA A 22 24.53 -21.74 -0.27
CA ALA A 22 24.83 -22.76 -1.26
C ALA A 22 25.52 -23.99 -0.63
N ARG A 23 26.49 -23.77 0.28
CA ARG A 23 27.16 -24.86 1.01
C ARG A 23 26.20 -25.63 1.92
N LEU A 24 25.35 -24.94 2.67
CA LEU A 24 24.36 -25.57 3.55
C LEU A 24 23.40 -26.47 2.78
N ARG A 25 22.97 -26.01 1.60
CA ARG A 25 22.02 -26.74 0.74
C ARG A 25 22.71 -27.74 -0.20
N LYS A 26 24.04 -27.81 -0.18
CA LYS A 26 24.86 -28.63 -1.11
C LYS A 26 24.55 -28.34 -2.58
N THR A 27 24.30 -27.08 -2.92
CA THR A 27 24.01 -26.64 -4.29
C THR A 27 24.99 -25.55 -4.73
N SER A 28 24.88 -25.08 -5.98
CA SER A 28 25.65 -23.93 -6.45
C SER A 28 24.97 -22.61 -6.08
N ALA A 29 25.76 -21.54 -5.93
CA ALA A 29 25.24 -20.19 -5.72
C ALA A 29 24.24 -19.76 -6.81
N SER A 30 24.46 -20.19 -8.05
CA SER A 30 23.55 -19.97 -9.17
C SER A 30 22.20 -20.68 -8.98
N ALA A 31 22.20 -21.91 -8.44
CA ALA A 31 20.97 -22.61 -8.14
C ALA A 31 20.18 -21.93 -7.02
N VAL A 32 20.87 -21.40 -5.99
CA VAL A 32 20.24 -20.60 -4.93
C VAL A 32 19.62 -19.32 -5.51
N LEU A 33 20.33 -18.61 -6.39
CA LEU A 33 19.80 -17.43 -7.08
C LEU A 33 18.57 -17.76 -7.91
N ASN A 34 18.61 -18.84 -8.70
CA ASN A 34 17.47 -19.27 -9.52
C ASN A 34 16.23 -19.61 -8.70
N LEU A 35 16.38 -20.02 -7.44
CA LEU A 35 15.28 -20.25 -6.53
C LEU A 35 14.79 -18.95 -5.87
N ALA A 36 15.70 -18.06 -5.49
CA ALA A 36 15.37 -16.82 -4.80
C ALA A 36 14.75 -15.75 -5.73
N VAL A 37 15.22 -15.66 -6.98
CA VAL A 37 14.80 -14.62 -7.92
C VAL A 37 13.29 -14.68 -8.22
N PRO A 38 12.67 -15.83 -8.52
CA PRO A 38 11.23 -15.90 -8.76
C PRO A 38 10.40 -15.44 -7.56
N ASP A 39 10.80 -15.82 -6.35
CA ASP A 39 10.07 -15.45 -5.13
C ASP A 39 10.24 -13.97 -4.81
N TRP A 40 11.44 -13.41 -5.01
CA TRP A 40 11.67 -11.98 -4.92
C TRP A 40 10.86 -11.20 -5.96
N LEU A 41 10.80 -11.67 -7.21
CA LEU A 41 10.01 -11.05 -8.26
C LEU A 41 8.52 -11.07 -7.92
N LYS A 42 7.98 -12.19 -7.42
CA LYS A 42 6.60 -12.26 -6.95
C LYS A 42 6.33 -11.26 -5.82
N GLN A 43 7.20 -11.16 -4.83
CA GLN A 43 7.07 -10.16 -3.76
C GLN A 43 7.15 -8.73 -4.28
N SER A 44 8.04 -8.46 -5.24
CA SER A 44 8.15 -7.13 -5.86
C SER A 44 6.89 -6.75 -6.64
N THR A 45 6.20 -7.71 -7.25
CA THR A 45 4.92 -7.45 -7.93
C THR A 45 3.77 -7.20 -6.96
N VAL A 46 3.83 -7.70 -5.71
CA VAL A 46 2.84 -7.38 -4.68
C VAL A 46 2.90 -5.89 -4.30
N ASN A 47 4.08 -5.26 -4.35
CA ASN A 47 4.22 -3.82 -4.15
C ASN A 47 3.54 -2.96 -5.24
N VAL A 48 3.24 -3.53 -6.42
CA VAL A 48 2.44 -2.82 -7.44
C VAL A 48 0.98 -2.63 -6.95
N GLY A 49 0.52 -3.43 -5.99
CA GLY A 49 -0.75 -3.19 -5.30
C GLY A 49 -0.75 -1.91 -4.46
N GLU A 50 0.40 -1.52 -3.88
CA GLU A 50 0.57 -0.26 -3.17
C GLU A 50 0.45 0.94 -4.13
N ASP A 51 0.90 0.80 -5.38
CA ASP A 51 0.72 1.85 -6.40
C ASP A 51 -0.75 2.09 -6.75
N VAL A 52 -1.57 1.04 -6.76
CA VAL A 52 -3.02 1.17 -7.00
C VAL A 52 -3.69 1.89 -5.84
N GLU A 53 -3.35 1.53 -4.60
CA GLU A 53 -3.93 2.18 -3.42
C GLU A 53 -3.43 3.63 -3.27
N GLN A 54 -2.15 3.88 -3.53
CA GLN A 54 -1.59 5.23 -3.59
C GLN A 54 -2.27 6.07 -4.68
N ARG A 55 -2.54 5.51 -5.87
CA ARG A 55 -3.30 6.20 -6.92
C ARG A 55 -4.71 6.53 -6.48
N ARG A 56 -5.42 5.61 -5.83
CA ARG A 56 -6.77 5.85 -5.30
C ARG A 56 -6.77 6.96 -4.25
N LEU A 57 -5.82 6.91 -3.31
CA LEU A 57 -5.66 7.95 -2.29
C LEU A 57 -5.33 9.31 -2.92
N HIS A 58 -4.45 9.33 -3.92
CA HIS A 58 -4.09 10.54 -4.65
C HIS A 58 -5.28 11.11 -5.43
N GLU A 59 -6.07 10.29 -6.12
CA GLU A 59 -7.29 10.70 -6.82
C GLU A 59 -8.34 11.28 -5.85
N ALA A 60 -8.57 10.61 -4.72
CA ALA A 60 -9.47 11.11 -3.68
C ALA A 60 -8.97 12.45 -3.10
N ALA A 61 -7.67 12.58 -2.86
CA ALA A 61 -7.05 13.80 -2.34
C ALA A 61 -6.99 14.94 -3.37
N SER A 62 -6.94 14.61 -4.68
CA SER A 62 -6.86 15.59 -5.77
C SER A 62 -8.03 16.57 -5.75
N ASN A 63 -9.22 16.09 -5.37
CA ASN A 63 -10.41 16.91 -5.21
C ASN A 63 -10.31 17.95 -4.08
N CYS A 64 -9.35 17.78 -3.18
CA CYS A 64 -9.16 18.62 -1.99
C CYS A 64 -7.90 19.51 -2.09
N PHE A 65 -7.04 19.31 -3.10
CA PHE A 65 -5.83 20.13 -3.26
C PHE A 65 -6.20 21.61 -3.47
N GLY A 66 -5.48 22.50 -2.79
CA GLY A 66 -5.71 23.96 -2.85
C GLY A 66 -6.96 24.47 -2.10
N THR A 67 -7.84 23.60 -1.60
CA THR A 67 -9.04 24.03 -0.85
C THR A 67 -8.74 24.55 0.57
N PHE A 68 -7.57 24.22 1.09
CA PHE A 68 -7.08 24.68 2.39
C PHE A 68 -6.52 26.09 2.30
N ALA A 69 -7.37 27.10 2.43
CA ALA A 69 -6.90 28.46 2.69
C ALA A 69 -6.44 28.55 4.16
N GLY A 70 -5.12 28.65 4.37
CA GLY A 70 -4.46 28.68 5.69
C GLY A 70 -4.80 29.87 6.60
N ARG A 71 -5.84 30.63 6.27
CA ARG A 71 -6.21 31.89 6.93
C ARG A 71 -7.23 31.74 8.06
N ASN A 72 -7.72 30.52 8.33
CA ASN A 72 -8.74 30.28 9.35
C ASN A 72 -8.35 29.14 10.29
N SER A 73 -7.92 29.52 11.50
CA SER A 73 -7.49 28.62 12.58
C SER A 73 -8.63 27.79 13.20
N ARG A 74 -9.90 28.16 12.98
CA ARG A 74 -11.07 27.45 13.52
C ARG A 74 -11.74 26.50 12.53
N ARG A 75 -11.15 26.26 11.34
CA ARG A 75 -11.72 25.39 10.29
C ARG A 75 -12.08 23.99 10.77
N ALA A 76 -11.27 23.40 11.65
CA ALA A 76 -11.54 22.07 12.22
C ALA A 76 -12.86 22.06 13.02
N GLU A 77 -13.09 23.09 13.82
CA GLU A 77 -14.32 23.24 14.60
C GLU A 77 -15.54 23.53 13.70
N THR A 78 -15.37 24.35 12.66
CA THR A 78 -16.43 24.60 11.67
C THR A 78 -16.81 23.33 10.90
N GLY A 79 -15.82 22.53 10.47
CA GLY A 79 -16.06 21.25 9.79
C GLY A 79 -16.77 20.25 10.70
N ARG A 80 -16.35 20.14 11.97
CA ARG A 80 -17.00 19.31 12.99
C ARG A 80 -18.47 19.68 13.17
N GLN A 81 -18.77 20.97 13.28
CA GLN A 81 -20.15 21.44 13.44
C GLN A 81 -21.01 21.13 12.21
N ALA A 82 -20.48 21.29 11.00
CA ALA A 82 -21.18 20.94 9.77
C ALA A 82 -21.51 19.44 9.67
N ILE A 83 -20.57 18.57 10.07
CA ILE A 83 -20.77 17.11 10.12
C ILE A 83 -21.86 16.77 11.16
N LEU A 84 -21.78 17.33 12.37
CA LEU A 84 -22.77 17.11 13.41
C LEU A 84 -24.17 17.58 13.00
N GLN A 85 -24.28 18.70 12.29
CA GLN A 85 -25.55 19.17 11.74
C GLN A 85 -26.11 18.20 10.69
N ARG A 86 -25.29 17.71 9.75
CA ARG A 86 -25.72 16.72 8.76
C ARG A 86 -26.17 15.40 9.40
N LEU A 87 -25.44 14.91 10.40
CA LEU A 87 -25.82 13.71 11.15
C LEU A 87 -27.14 13.89 11.91
N ARG A 88 -27.39 15.07 12.49
CA ARG A 88 -28.66 15.40 13.14
C ARG A 88 -29.83 15.44 12.14
N GLN A 89 -29.59 15.99 10.94
CA GLN A 89 -30.60 16.00 9.86
C GLN A 89 -30.89 14.60 9.31
N GLY A 90 -29.86 13.76 9.15
CA GLY A 90 -30.02 12.35 8.76
C GLY A 90 -30.81 11.54 9.79
N ARG A 91 -30.50 11.71 11.09
CA ARG A 91 -31.27 11.07 12.18
C ARG A 91 -32.72 11.52 12.24
N ARG A 92 -33.02 12.77 11.86
CA ARG A 92 -34.41 13.25 11.73
C ARG A 92 -35.13 12.57 10.57
N ARG A 93 -34.48 12.33 9.43
CA ARG A 93 -35.07 11.58 8.29
C ARG A 93 -35.40 10.12 8.63
N PHE A 94 -34.58 9.45 9.43
CA PHE A 94 -34.84 8.07 9.88
C PHE A 94 -35.86 7.95 11.03
N ARG A 95 -36.21 9.06 11.71
CA ARG A 95 -37.19 9.05 12.82
C ARG A 95 -38.65 9.19 12.35
N VAL A 96 -38.90 9.39 11.06
CA VAL A 96 -40.24 9.61 10.48
C VAL A 96 -40.76 8.38 9.72
N LEU A 97 -40.24 7.18 10.00
CA LEU A 97 -40.91 5.94 9.59
C LEU A 97 -41.94 5.57 10.67
N PRO A 98 -43.25 5.67 10.41
CA PRO A 98 -44.24 5.24 11.38
C PRO A 98 -44.14 3.72 11.55
N ALA A 99 -44.10 3.28 12.81
CA ALA A 99 -44.19 1.88 13.17
C ALA A 99 -45.57 1.35 12.76
N THR A 100 -45.68 0.72 11.59
CA THR A 100 -46.75 -0.22 11.31
C THR A 100 -46.52 -1.46 12.17
N ARG A 101 -47.30 -1.58 13.25
CA ARG A 101 -47.49 -2.82 13.99
C ARG A 101 -48.72 -3.57 13.41
N PRO A 102 -48.71 -4.91 13.48
CA PRO A 102 -49.61 -5.80 12.74
C PRO A 102 -51.08 -5.70 13.15
#